data_AF-A0A4Z1A5L4-F1
#
_entry.id   AF-A0A4Z1A5L4-F1
#
_cell.length_a   1.000
_cell.length_b   1.000
_cell.length_c   1.000
_cell.angle_alpha   90.00
_cell.angle_beta   90.00
_cell.angle_gamma   90.00
#
_symmetry.space_group_name_H-M   'P 1'
#
loop_
_entity.id
_entity.type
_entity.pdbx_description
1 polymer ?
#
loop_
_entity_poly.entity_id
_entity_poly.type
_entity_poly.pdbx_seq_one_letter_code
_entity_poly.pdbx_strand_id
1 'polypeptide(L)'
;MRNQIVSISFIFLLLFSISCTEKKNPADVAPEVSKLPAFGGEWFLEWENKTHVVYLQPEENKVLWNGGDGFSLELDSVGIRLRASDEENIKGYFLYSDLKPKSWIGTWENRVVRLIRKASKE
;
A
#
# COMPACT_ATOMS: atom_id res chain seq x y z
N MET A 1 38.04 24.75 39.86
CA MET A 1 36.95 23.76 40.03
C MET A 1 35.72 24.04 39.17
N ARG A 2 35.22 25.29 39.06
CA ARG A 2 34.05 25.63 38.22
C ARG A 2 34.17 25.19 36.74
N ASN A 3 35.33 25.41 36.11
CA ASN A 3 35.52 25.08 34.69
C ASN A 3 35.56 23.57 34.43
N GLN A 4 36.02 22.76 35.40
CA GLN A 4 36.03 21.30 35.26
C GLN A 4 34.62 20.71 35.29
N ILE A 5 33.74 21.26 36.13
CA ILE A 5 32.32 20.85 36.21
C ILE A 5 31.62 21.17 34.88
N VAL A 6 31.85 22.35 34.32
CA VAL A 6 31.27 22.76 33.03
C VAL A 6 31.75 21.86 31.89
N SER A 7 33.05 21.55 31.84
CA SER A 7 33.60 20.64 30.83
C SER A 7 33.03 19.23 30.94
N ILE A 8 32.88 18.69 32.17
CA ILE A 8 32.32 17.36 32.39
C ILE A 8 30.84 17.31 31.98
N SER A 9 30.05 18.32 32.34
CA SER A 9 28.65 18.40 31.93
C SER A 9 28.49 18.50 30.41
N PHE A 10 29.38 19.21 29.72
CA PHE A 10 29.32 19.34 28.27
C PHE A 10 29.64 18.03 27.54
N ILE A 11 30.60 17.26 28.05
CA ILE A 11 30.95 15.92 27.53
C ILE A 11 29.79 14.95 27.73
N PHE A 12 29.14 14.99 28.90
CA PHE A 12 27.96 14.17 29.17
C PHE A 12 26.81 14.47 28.22
N LEU A 13 26.58 15.75 27.89
CA LEU A 13 25.50 16.18 27.00
C LEU A 13 25.75 15.75 25.54
N LEU A 14 27.01 15.79 25.10
CA LEU A 14 27.43 15.26 23.79
C LEU A 14 27.21 13.75 23.69
N LEU A 15 27.52 12.99 24.74
CA LEU A 15 27.35 11.53 24.73
C LEU A 15 25.88 11.10 24.64
N PHE A 16 24.93 11.87 25.19
CA PHE A 16 23.51 11.56 25.08
C PHE A 16 22.92 11.79 23.68
N SER A 17 23.50 12.67 22.86
CA SER A 17 22.99 12.97 21.51
C SER A 17 23.23 11.86 20.48
N ILE A 18 24.15 10.93 20.74
CA ILE A 18 24.49 9.82 19.82
C ILE A 18 23.56 8.60 20.02
N SER A 19 22.81 8.56 21.11
CA SER A 19 21.94 7.42 21.45
C SER A 19 20.48 7.56 20.96
N CYS A 20 20.17 8.62 20.21
CA CYS A 20 18.85 8.78 19.58
C CYS A 20 18.84 8.10 18.21
N THR A 21 18.62 6.79 18.19
CA THR A 21 18.27 6.08 16.95
C THR A 21 16.75 6.13 16.78
N GLU A 22 16.29 6.84 15.75
CA GLU A 22 14.88 6.78 15.36
C GLU A 22 14.53 5.34 14.99
N LYS A 23 13.73 4.71 15.83
CA LYS A 23 13.20 3.37 15.58
C LYS A 23 12.10 3.52 14.53
N LYS A 24 12.44 3.32 13.25
CA LYS A 24 11.45 3.31 12.15
C LYS A 24 10.31 2.36 12.52
N ASN A 25 9.08 2.82 12.42
CA ASN A 25 7.93 2.03 12.76
C ASN A 25 7.83 0.89 11.74
N PRO A 26 7.67 -0.39 12.15
CA PRO A 26 7.50 -1.49 11.20
C PRO A 26 6.35 -1.27 10.20
N ALA A 27 5.37 -0.43 10.56
CA ALA A 27 4.25 -0.04 9.71
C ALA A 27 4.63 0.93 8.57
N ASP A 28 5.80 1.59 8.62
CA ASP A 28 6.25 2.53 7.59
C ASP A 28 6.95 1.83 6.41
N VAL A 29 7.18 0.52 6.51
CA VAL A 29 7.81 -0.28 5.46
C VAL A 29 6.73 -1.02 4.69
N ALA A 30 6.63 -0.76 3.38
CA ALA A 30 5.71 -1.47 2.52
C ALA A 30 5.99 -2.99 2.59
N PRO A 31 4.94 -3.83 2.71
CA PRO A 31 5.12 -5.27 2.78
C PRO A 31 5.68 -5.81 1.45
N GLU A 32 6.51 -6.85 1.56
CA GLU A 32 7.09 -7.52 0.40
C GLU A 32 5.99 -8.20 -0.43
N VAL A 33 5.99 -7.97 -1.76
CA VAL A 33 4.97 -8.50 -2.69
C VAL A 33 4.77 -10.01 -2.55
N SER A 34 5.88 -10.73 -2.33
CA SER A 34 5.92 -12.19 -2.17
C SER A 34 5.15 -12.72 -0.94
N LYS A 35 4.89 -11.85 0.06
CA LYS A 35 4.20 -12.19 1.31
C LYS A 35 2.71 -11.86 1.27
N LEU A 36 2.24 -11.13 0.26
CA LEU A 36 0.84 -10.79 0.09
C LEU A 36 0.09 -11.94 -0.60
N PRO A 37 -1.18 -12.18 -0.24
CA PRO A 37 -1.99 -13.19 -0.93
C PRO A 37 -2.06 -12.86 -2.42
N ALA A 38 -1.81 -13.84 -3.30
CA ALA A 38 -1.65 -13.62 -4.74
C ALA A 38 -2.75 -12.71 -5.34
N PHE A 39 -2.41 -11.44 -5.57
CA PHE A 39 -3.34 -10.40 -6.04
C PHE A 39 -3.07 -9.95 -7.47
N GLY A 40 -1.98 -10.41 -8.09
CA GLY A 40 -1.74 -10.21 -9.51
C GLY A 40 -2.75 -10.96 -10.40
N GLY A 41 -2.98 -10.44 -11.60
CA GLY A 41 -3.85 -11.03 -12.63
C GLY A 41 -5.13 -10.25 -12.89
N GLU A 42 -6.10 -10.90 -13.54
CA GLU A 42 -7.38 -10.29 -13.92
C GLU A 42 -8.42 -10.36 -12.78
N TRP A 43 -9.02 -9.21 -12.51
CA TRP A 43 -10.08 -8.99 -11.54
C TRP A 43 -11.28 -8.31 -12.21
N PHE A 44 -12.46 -8.60 -11.69
CA PHE A 44 -13.68 -7.89 -12.03
C PHE A 44 -14.04 -6.94 -10.91
N LEU A 45 -14.13 -5.65 -11.23
CA LEU A 45 -14.70 -4.64 -10.36
C LEU A 45 -16.20 -4.52 -10.63
N GLU A 46 -17.01 -4.83 -9.64
CA GLU A 46 -18.46 -4.62 -9.71
C GLU A 46 -18.82 -3.21 -9.22
N TRP A 47 -19.40 -2.40 -10.10
CA TRP A 47 -19.86 -1.04 -9.80
C TRP A 47 -21.20 -0.75 -10.48
N GLU A 48 -22.26 -0.54 -9.69
CA GLU A 48 -23.58 -0.04 -10.15
C GLU A 48 -24.07 -0.64 -11.49
N ASN A 49 -24.12 -1.97 -11.57
CA ASN A 49 -24.53 -2.75 -12.75
C ASN A 49 -23.55 -2.75 -13.94
N LYS A 50 -22.34 -2.25 -13.76
CA LYS A 50 -21.23 -2.41 -14.69
C LYS A 50 -20.14 -3.28 -14.07
N THR A 51 -19.47 -4.02 -14.93
CA THR A 51 -18.30 -4.82 -14.57
C THR A 51 -17.12 -4.26 -15.34
N HIS A 52 -16.10 -3.80 -14.62
CA HIS A 52 -14.84 -3.37 -15.22
C HIS A 52 -13.79 -4.45 -15.03
N VAL A 53 -12.97 -4.67 -16.05
CA VAL A 53 -11.82 -5.58 -15.98
C VAL A 53 -10.63 -4.79 -15.46
N VAL A 54 -10.02 -5.27 -14.39
CA VAL A 54 -8.85 -4.69 -13.76
C VAL A 54 -7.73 -5.71 -13.80
N TYR A 55 -6.64 -5.42 -14.49
CA TYR A 55 -5.46 -6.28 -14.51
C TYR A 55 -4.39 -5.70 -13.61
N LEU A 56 -4.10 -6.37 -12.50
CA LEU A 56 -3.09 -5.94 -11.54
C LEU A 56 -1.73 -6.56 -11.90
N GLN A 57 -0.72 -5.72 -12.11
CA GLN A 57 0.67 -6.12 -12.37
C GLN A 57 1.59 -5.65 -11.23
N PRO A 58 1.73 -6.45 -10.16
CA PRO A 58 2.53 -6.07 -8.98
C PRO A 58 4.00 -5.82 -9.31
N GLU A 59 4.59 -6.62 -10.19
CA GLU A 59 6.00 -6.52 -10.58
C GLU A 59 6.32 -5.20 -11.31
N GLU A 60 5.33 -4.63 -12.00
CA GLU A 60 5.47 -3.37 -12.74
C GLU A 60 4.87 -2.17 -12.00
N ASN A 61 4.24 -2.38 -10.84
CA ASN A 61 3.43 -1.37 -10.14
C ASN A 61 2.38 -0.70 -11.05
N LYS A 62 1.77 -1.48 -11.95
CA LYS A 62 0.80 -1.00 -12.95
C LYS A 62 -0.55 -1.67 -12.81
N VAL A 63 -1.57 -0.96 -13.27
CA VAL A 63 -2.91 -1.50 -13.44
C VAL A 63 -3.46 -1.15 -14.80
N LEU A 64 -3.93 -2.18 -15.53
CA LEU A 64 -4.68 -2.00 -16.76
C LEU A 64 -6.18 -1.97 -16.45
N TRP A 65 -6.85 -0.90 -16.84
CA TRP A 65 -8.28 -0.70 -16.68
C TRP A 65 -8.99 -0.91 -18.02
N ASN A 66 -9.79 -1.98 -18.11
CA ASN A 66 -10.42 -2.44 -19.36
C ASN A 66 -9.45 -2.57 -20.54
N GLY A 67 -8.20 -2.95 -20.26
CA GLY A 67 -7.13 -3.10 -21.24
C GLY A 67 -6.39 -1.80 -21.61
N GLY A 68 -6.78 -0.65 -21.05
CA GLY A 68 -6.05 0.60 -21.16
C GLY A 68 -5.12 0.83 -19.97
N ASP A 69 -3.95 1.41 -20.22
CA ASP A 69 -3.11 2.00 -19.17
C ASP A 69 -3.77 3.25 -18.60
N GLY A 70 -3.58 3.50 -17.30
CA GLY A 70 -4.11 4.71 -16.67
C GLY A 70 -4.07 4.74 -15.14
N PHE A 71 -3.64 3.64 -14.51
CA PHE A 71 -3.53 3.57 -13.06
C PHE A 71 -2.20 2.97 -12.63
N SER A 72 -1.60 3.54 -11.58
CA SER A 72 -0.48 2.95 -10.87
C SER A 72 -0.97 2.15 -9.68
N LEU A 73 -0.25 1.06 -9.39
CA LEU A 73 -0.48 0.19 -8.25
C LEU A 73 0.46 0.58 -7.12
N GLU A 74 -0.12 0.84 -5.95
CA GLU A 74 0.64 1.10 -4.73
C GLU A 74 0.25 0.08 -3.66
N LEU A 75 1.25 -0.45 -2.98
CA LEU A 75 1.06 -1.38 -1.89
C LEU A 75 1.16 -0.64 -0.57
N ASP A 76 0.17 -0.87 0.27
CA ASP A 76 0.11 -0.40 1.64
C ASP A 76 0.20 -1.59 2.59
N SER A 77 0.58 -1.33 3.83
CA SER A 77 0.64 -2.30 4.93
C SER A 77 -0.64 -3.13 5.11
N VAL A 78 -1.79 -2.62 4.65
CA VAL A 78 -3.11 -3.24 4.83
C VAL A 78 -3.81 -3.59 3.51
N GLY A 79 -3.28 -3.19 2.34
CA GLY A 79 -4.02 -3.40 1.09
C GLY A 79 -3.37 -2.83 -0.17
N ILE A 80 -4.18 -2.70 -1.22
CA ILE A 80 -3.78 -2.16 -2.52
C ILE A 80 -4.45 -0.80 -2.78
N ARG A 81 -3.69 0.14 -3.31
CA ARG A 81 -4.12 1.47 -3.73
C ARG A 81 -3.98 1.58 -5.24
N LEU A 82 -5.01 2.12 -5.88
CA LEU A 82 -5.00 2.49 -7.29
C LEU A 82 -5.03 4.02 -7.39
N ARG A 83 -3.96 4.57 -7.93
CA ARG A 83 -3.85 6.00 -8.23
C ARG A 83 -3.97 6.19 -9.73
N ALA A 84 -4.71 7.20 -10.17
CA ALA A 84 -4.75 7.53 -11.60
C ALA A 84 -3.39 8.11 -12.02
N SER A 85 -2.95 7.86 -13.25
CA SER A 85 -1.64 8.35 -13.72
C SER A 85 -1.61 9.87 -13.97
N ASP A 86 -2.77 10.49 -14.12
CA ASP A 86 -2.97 11.92 -14.39
C ASP A 86 -3.36 12.75 -13.16
N GLU A 87 -3.74 12.11 -12.05
CA GLU A 87 -4.14 12.77 -10.81
C GLU A 87 -3.34 12.25 -9.61
N GLU A 88 -3.04 13.13 -8.65
CA GLU A 88 -2.39 12.73 -7.39
C GLU A 88 -3.34 11.96 -6.44
N ASN A 89 -4.63 11.88 -6.79
CA ASN A 89 -5.66 11.28 -5.98
C ASN A 89 -5.73 9.76 -6.12
N ILE A 90 -5.92 9.08 -4.99
CA ILE A 90 -6.24 7.66 -4.94
C ILE A 90 -7.68 7.49 -5.45
N LYS A 91 -7.84 6.79 -6.57
CA LYS A 91 -9.16 6.46 -7.13
C LYS A 91 -9.75 5.22 -6.46
N GLY A 92 -8.91 4.26 -6.11
CA GLY A 92 -9.32 2.98 -5.51
C GLY A 92 -8.47 2.57 -4.31
N TYR A 93 -9.10 2.07 -3.24
CA TYR A 93 -8.40 1.44 -2.12
C TYR A 93 -9.07 0.14 -1.74
N PHE A 94 -8.34 -0.96 -1.75
CA PHE A 94 -8.90 -2.29 -1.50
C PHE A 94 -8.12 -3.02 -0.42
N LEU A 95 -8.87 -3.57 0.52
CA LEU A 95 -8.38 -4.41 1.59
C LEU A 95 -8.65 -5.88 1.24
N TYR A 96 -7.69 -6.73 1.60
CA TYR A 96 -7.87 -8.16 1.45
C TYR A 96 -8.99 -8.64 2.38
N SER A 97 -9.95 -9.38 1.84
CA SER A 97 -11.12 -9.85 2.60
C SER A 97 -11.09 -11.36 2.74
N ASP A 98 -10.77 -11.84 3.95
CA ASP A 98 -10.86 -13.26 4.31
C ASP A 98 -12.30 -13.81 4.31
N LEU A 99 -13.32 -12.93 4.32
CA LEU A 99 -14.73 -13.31 4.39
C LEU A 99 -15.22 -14.11 3.18
N LYS A 100 -14.59 -13.96 2.01
CA LYS A 100 -14.85 -14.79 0.83
C LYS A 100 -13.54 -15.05 0.10
N PRO A 101 -13.21 -16.32 -0.21
CA PRO A 101 -11.96 -16.65 -0.87
C PRO A 101 -11.86 -15.89 -2.20
N LYS A 102 -10.69 -15.26 -2.44
CA LYS A 102 -10.34 -14.55 -3.68
C LYS A 102 -11.18 -13.29 -3.95
N SER A 103 -11.51 -12.50 -2.92
CA SER A 103 -12.13 -11.18 -3.11
C SER A 103 -11.45 -10.08 -2.31
N TRP A 104 -11.44 -8.87 -2.86
CA TRP A 104 -11.03 -7.67 -2.16
C TRP A 104 -12.23 -6.74 -2.03
N ILE A 105 -12.32 -6.06 -0.90
CA ILE A 105 -13.38 -5.08 -0.64
C ILE A 105 -12.71 -3.74 -0.47
N GLY A 106 -13.27 -2.72 -1.11
CA GLY A 106 -12.62 -1.44 -1.16
C GLY A 106 -13.56 -0.30 -1.43
N THR A 107 -12.96 0.86 -1.63
CA THR A 107 -13.63 2.07 -2.08
C THR A 107 -13.13 2.46 -3.46
N TRP A 108 -14.02 2.92 -4.32
CA TRP A 108 -13.71 3.55 -5.60
C TRP A 108 -14.47 4.88 -5.69
N GLU A 109 -13.75 6.00 -5.83
CA GLU A 109 -14.34 7.35 -5.88
C GLU A 109 -15.42 7.59 -4.80
N ASN A 110 -15.12 7.23 -3.54
CA ASN A 110 -16.01 7.31 -2.37
C ASN A 110 -17.19 6.32 -2.34
N ARG A 111 -17.16 5.25 -3.14
CA ARG A 111 -18.20 4.20 -3.14
C ARG A 111 -17.63 2.85 -2.77
N VAL A 112 -18.38 2.04 -2.03
CA VAL A 112 -17.96 0.68 -1.68
C VAL A 112 -18.09 -0.22 -2.90
N VAL A 113 -17.00 -0.89 -3.25
CA VAL A 113 -16.88 -1.78 -4.41
C VAL A 113 -16.19 -3.08 -4.02
N ARG A 114 -16.35 -4.09 -4.87
CA ARG A 114 -15.72 -5.40 -4.68
C ARG A 114 -14.90 -5.76 -5.92
N LEU A 115 -13.67 -6.21 -5.70
CA LEU A 115 -12.87 -6.91 -6.70
C LEU A 115 -13.06 -8.40 -6.51
N ILE A 116 -13.49 -9.07 -7.56
CA ILE A 116 -13.68 -10.51 -7.61
C ILE A 116 -12.66 -11.07 -8.58
N ARG A 117 -11.89 -12.08 -8.16
CA ARG A 117 -10.93 -12.71 -9.05
C ARG A 117 -11.69 -13.36 -10.20
N LYS A 118 -11.27 -13.11 -11.45
CA LYS A 118 -11.78 -13.88 -12.57
C LYS A 118 -11.36 -15.33 -12.33
N ALA A 119 -12.32 -16.19 -11.98
CA ALA A 119 -12.05 -17.62 -11.92
C ALA A 119 -11.54 -18.02 -13.31
N SER A 120 -10.33 -18.57 -13.39
CA SER A 120 -9.99 -19.34 -14.57
C SER A 120 -11.06 -20.42 -14.64
N LYS A 121 -11.78 -20.50 -15.76
CA LYS A 121 -12.50 -21.74 -16.09
C LYS A 121 -11.48 -22.86 -15.94
N GLU A 122 -11.65 -23.69 -14.92
CA GLU A 122 -11.16 -25.07 -14.98
C GLU A 122 -11.86 -25.81 -16.13
#